data_AF-A0A971K3W1-F1
#
_entry.id   AF-A0A971K3W1-F1
#
_cell.length_a   1.000
_cell.length_b   1.000
_cell.length_c   1.000
_cell.angle_alpha   90.00
_cell.angle_beta   90.00
_cell.angle_gamma   90.00
#
_symmetry.space_group_name_H-M   'P 1'
#
loop_
_entity.id
_entity.type
_entity.pdbx_description
1 polymer ?
#
loop_
_entity_poly.entity_id
_entity_poly.type
_entity_poly.pdbx_seq_one_letter_code
_entity_poly.pdbx_strand_id
1 'polypeptide(L)'
;ISMKILEKSDIVVINLNQNIQVIEDYLSNCLGINENLFFILGKYDSDSKFNLKAIKKRFGISDIYTIPYDIGFADACSESRAVDFFIRNAEADKFDVHYPFISGVKETAEAIINRIGIAEKRA
;
A
#
# COMPACT_ATOMS: atom_id res chain seq x y z
N ILE A 1 3.50 -19.39 -5.13
CA ILE A 1 3.49 -19.06 -3.67
C ILE A 1 2.99 -20.29 -2.93
N SER A 2 3.59 -20.66 -1.80
CA SER A 2 3.14 -21.82 -1.03
C SER A 2 1.96 -21.44 -0.15
N MET A 3 0.84 -22.17 -0.22
CA MET A 3 -0.31 -21.95 0.68
C MET A 3 0.07 -22.02 2.16
N LYS A 4 1.06 -22.86 2.50
CA LYS A 4 1.60 -22.97 3.87
C LYS A 4 2.21 -21.68 4.40
N ILE A 5 2.71 -20.80 3.52
CA ILE A 5 3.23 -19.49 3.92
C ILE A 5 2.05 -18.59 4.27
N LEU A 6 1.05 -18.51 3.41
CA LEU A 6 -0.15 -17.67 3.60
C LEU A 6 -0.96 -18.08 4.84
N GLU A 7 -1.07 -19.38 5.10
CA GLU A 7 -1.76 -19.92 6.29
C GLU A 7 -1.04 -19.57 7.61
N LYS A 8 0.29 -19.43 7.60
CA LYS A 8 1.09 -19.13 8.78
C LYS A 8 1.36 -17.63 8.98
N SER A 9 1.01 -16.79 8.02
CA SER A 9 1.26 -15.35 8.09
C SER A 9 0.28 -14.65 9.03
N ASP A 10 0.82 -13.82 9.94
CA ASP A 10 0.01 -12.93 10.78
C ASP A 10 -0.73 -11.87 9.94
N ILE A 11 -0.12 -11.44 8.84
CA ILE A 11 -0.69 -10.51 7.87
C ILE A 11 -0.26 -10.90 6.45
N VAL A 12 -1.17 -10.80 5.50
CA VAL A 12 -0.89 -11.00 4.08
C VAL A 12 -1.15 -9.68 3.36
N VAL A 13 -0.08 -9.03 2.93
CA VAL A 13 -0.15 -7.76 2.20
C VAL A 13 -0.32 -8.03 0.71
N ILE A 14 -1.46 -7.62 0.16
CA ILE A 14 -1.80 -7.74 -1.26
C ILE A 14 -1.54 -6.39 -1.93
N ASN A 15 -0.52 -6.34 -2.79
CA ASN A 15 -0.19 -5.14 -3.56
C ASN A 15 -0.72 -5.28 -4.99
N LEU A 16 -1.67 -4.44 -5.35
CA LEU A 16 -2.25 -4.34 -6.69
C LEU A 16 -1.97 -2.96 -7.27
N ASN A 17 -2.00 -2.81 -8.59
CA ASN A 17 -2.01 -1.48 -9.22
C ASN A 17 -3.45 -0.98 -9.41
N GLN A 18 -3.60 0.28 -9.82
CA GLN A 18 -4.90 0.90 -10.11
C GLN A 18 -5.52 0.42 -11.45
N ASN A 19 -5.41 -0.88 -11.75
CA ASN A 19 -6.08 -1.51 -12.89
C ASN A 19 -7.33 -2.26 -12.40
N ILE A 20 -8.50 -1.77 -12.79
CA ILE A 20 -9.79 -2.33 -12.40
C ILE A 20 -9.94 -3.81 -12.77
N GLN A 21 -9.47 -4.22 -13.94
CA GLN A 21 -9.58 -5.62 -14.37
C GLN A 21 -8.74 -6.52 -13.46
N VAL A 22 -7.53 -6.09 -13.11
CA VAL A 22 -6.65 -6.82 -12.19
C VAL A 22 -7.27 -6.92 -10.80
N ILE A 23 -7.87 -5.82 -10.30
CA ILE A 23 -8.54 -5.82 -9.00
C ILE A 23 -9.75 -6.75 -9.02
N GLU A 24 -10.59 -6.67 -10.05
CA GLU A 24 -11.81 -7.49 -10.20
C GLU A 24 -11.47 -8.97 -10.34
N ASP A 25 -10.48 -9.31 -11.16
CA ASP A 25 -9.98 -10.67 -11.33
C ASP A 25 -9.41 -11.22 -10.03
N TYR A 26 -8.62 -10.43 -9.29
CA TYR A 26 -8.08 -10.87 -8.00
C TYR A 26 -9.20 -11.17 -7.01
N LEU A 27 -10.12 -10.23 -6.82
CA LEU A 27 -11.18 -10.35 -5.80
C LEU A 27 -12.16 -11.48 -6.11
N SER A 28 -12.47 -11.72 -7.39
CA SER A 28 -13.34 -12.82 -7.81
C SER A 28 -12.73 -14.19 -7.51
N ASN A 29 -11.40 -14.29 -7.52
CA ASN A 29 -10.66 -15.53 -7.28
C ASN A 29 -10.15 -15.68 -5.82
N CYS A 30 -10.31 -14.68 -4.96
CA CYS A 30 -9.72 -14.64 -3.62
C CYS A 30 -10.49 -15.46 -2.56
N LEU A 31 -11.24 -16.49 -2.98
CA LEU A 31 -12.05 -17.33 -2.10
C LEU A 31 -11.16 -18.16 -1.17
N GLY A 32 -11.16 -17.82 0.13
CA GLY A 32 -10.62 -18.65 1.21
C GLY A 32 -9.24 -18.27 1.74
N ILE A 33 -8.66 -17.13 1.34
CA ILE A 33 -7.43 -16.62 1.94
C ILE A 33 -7.82 -15.78 3.18
N ASN A 34 -7.43 -16.28 4.36
CA ASN A 34 -7.35 -15.67 5.71
C ASN A 34 -8.03 -14.30 5.93
N GLU A 35 -8.68 -14.10 7.08
CA GLU A 35 -9.19 -12.77 7.53
C GLU A 35 -8.10 -11.68 7.67
N ASN A 36 -6.82 -12.06 7.52
CA ASN A 36 -5.65 -11.22 7.71
C ASN A 36 -5.13 -10.56 6.41
N LEU A 37 -6.00 -10.31 5.42
CA LEU A 37 -5.63 -9.58 4.21
C LEU A 37 -5.49 -8.07 4.49
N PHE A 38 -4.47 -7.47 3.87
CA PHE A 38 -4.23 -6.03 3.89
C PHE A 38 -3.96 -5.54 2.47
N PHE A 39 -4.78 -4.63 1.95
CA PHE A 39 -4.72 -4.22 0.55
C PHE A 39 -3.96 -2.91 0.37
N ILE A 40 -3.05 -2.89 -0.60
CA ILE A 40 -2.33 -1.70 -1.05
C ILE A 40 -2.55 -1.53 -2.55
N LEU A 41 -2.92 -0.32 -2.96
CA LEU A 41 -2.88 0.12 -4.36
C LEU A 41 -1.57 0.86 -4.61
N GLY A 42 -0.62 0.17 -5.24
CA GLY A 42 0.62 0.77 -5.72
C GLY A 42 0.41 1.53 -7.04
N LYS A 43 1.34 2.46 -7.33
CA LYS A 43 1.27 3.35 -8.51
C LYS A 43 -0.09 4.07 -8.61
N TYR A 44 -0.64 4.44 -7.46
CA TYR A 44 -1.95 5.06 -7.40
C TYR A 44 -1.93 6.49 -7.94
N ASP A 45 -2.95 6.84 -8.72
CA ASP A 45 -3.20 8.20 -9.18
C ASP A 45 -4.57 8.67 -8.66
N SER A 46 -4.56 9.74 -7.87
CA SER A 46 -5.77 10.32 -7.28
C SER A 46 -6.70 11.00 -8.29
N ASP A 47 -6.16 11.45 -9.42
CA ASP A 47 -6.91 12.16 -10.46
C ASP A 47 -7.63 11.20 -11.42
N SER A 48 -7.31 9.91 -11.32
CA SER A 48 -8.03 8.86 -12.03
C SER A 48 -9.53 8.83 -11.68
N LYS A 49 -10.37 8.55 -12.68
CA LYS A 49 -11.80 8.23 -12.49
C LYS A 49 -12.00 7.04 -11.54
N PHE A 50 -11.00 6.16 -11.46
CA PHE A 50 -10.96 5.02 -10.55
C PHE A 50 -10.15 5.33 -9.29
N ASN A 51 -10.34 6.53 -8.72
CA ASN A 51 -9.76 6.88 -7.42
C ASN A 51 -10.22 5.97 -6.28
N LEU A 52 -9.59 6.10 -5.12
CA LEU A 52 -9.82 5.29 -3.94
C LEU A 52 -11.31 5.23 -3.57
N LYS A 53 -12.02 6.35 -3.58
CA LYS A 53 -13.46 6.39 -3.26
C LYS A 53 -14.28 5.54 -4.23
N ALA A 54 -13.99 5.62 -5.53
CA ALA A 54 -14.66 4.82 -6.54
C ALA A 54 -14.35 3.32 -6.38
N ILE A 55 -13.09 2.97 -6.11
CA ILE A 55 -12.66 1.58 -5.88
C ILE A 55 -13.34 1.00 -4.63
N LYS A 56 -13.27 1.69 -3.48
CA LYS A 56 -13.92 1.25 -2.23
C LYS A 56 -15.41 1.01 -2.44
N LYS A 57 -16.10 1.92 -3.14
CA LYS A 57 -17.52 1.79 -3.45
C LYS A 57 -17.80 0.61 -4.39
N ARG A 58 -16.99 0.43 -5.43
CA ARG A 58 -17.22 -0.62 -6.45
C ARG A 58 -17.01 -2.02 -5.89
N PHE A 59 -15.98 -2.21 -5.08
CA PHE A 59 -15.57 -3.54 -4.61
C PHE A 59 -15.95 -3.85 -3.16
N GLY A 60 -16.51 -2.88 -2.42
CA GLY A 60 -16.92 -3.06 -1.02
C GLY A 60 -15.75 -3.24 -0.05
N ILE A 61 -14.53 -2.87 -0.45
CA ILE A 61 -13.32 -2.97 0.39
C ILE A 61 -13.09 -1.64 1.07
N SER A 62 -13.25 -1.58 2.39
CA SER A 62 -13.00 -0.37 3.17
C SER A 62 -11.52 -0.20 3.54
N ASP A 63 -10.84 -1.32 3.76
CA ASP A 63 -9.48 -1.40 4.29
C ASP A 63 -8.46 -1.57 3.15
N ILE A 64 -8.22 -0.47 2.45
CA ILE A 64 -7.32 -0.39 1.30
C ILE A 64 -6.57 0.94 1.34
N TYR A 65 -5.25 0.83 1.23
CA TYR A 65 -4.29 1.93 1.30
C TYR A 65 -3.71 2.23 -0.08
N THR A 66 -3.17 3.43 -0.26
CA THR A 66 -2.66 3.86 -1.57
C THR A 66 -1.23 4.37 -1.44
N ILE A 67 -0.37 3.90 -2.33
CA ILE A 67 0.99 4.42 -2.48
C ILE A 67 1.13 4.93 -3.92
N PRO A 68 1.19 6.26 -4.12
CA PRO A 68 1.40 6.85 -5.43
C PRO A 68 2.72 6.39 -6.07
N TYR A 69 2.85 6.61 -7.38
CA TYR A 69 4.15 6.43 -8.03
C TYR A 69 5.06 7.62 -7.72
N ASP A 70 6.32 7.36 -7.40
CA ASP A 70 7.35 8.37 -7.27
C ASP A 70 8.57 7.98 -8.11
N ILE A 71 8.96 8.89 -9.00
CA ILE A 71 10.10 8.65 -9.89
C ILE A 71 11.43 8.67 -9.14
N GLY A 72 11.59 9.55 -8.14
CA GLY A 72 12.81 9.63 -7.34
C GLY A 72 13.05 8.37 -6.52
N PHE A 73 11.99 7.77 -5.98
CA PHE A 73 12.06 6.49 -5.30
C PHE A 73 12.40 5.34 -6.27
N ALA A 74 11.80 5.33 -7.46
CA ALA A 74 12.08 4.32 -8.49
C ALA A 74 13.54 4.37 -8.97
N ASP A 75 14.08 5.57 -9.18
CA ASP A 75 15.48 5.80 -9.52
C ASP A 75 16.39 5.38 -8.37
N ALA A 76 16.08 5.80 -7.14
CA ALA A 76 16.83 5.39 -5.95
C ALA A 76 16.84 3.86 -5.77
N CYS A 77 15.74 3.16 -6.06
CA CYS A 77 15.74 1.69 -6.07
C CYS A 77 16.70 1.13 -7.12
N SER A 78 16.67 1.68 -8.33
CA SER A 78 17.54 1.26 -9.44
C SER A 78 19.02 1.47 -9.12
N GLU A 79 19.33 2.47 -8.30
CA GLU A 79 20.69 2.80 -7.84
C GLU A 79 21.08 2.13 -6.51
N SER A 80 20.23 1.27 -5.94
CA SER A 80 20.44 0.66 -4.60
C SER A 80 20.53 1.69 -3.45
N ARG A 81 19.87 2.84 -3.59
CA ARG A 81 19.81 3.96 -2.63
C ARG A 81 18.42 4.19 -2.03
N ALA A 82 17.55 3.18 -2.04
CA ALA A 82 16.17 3.29 -1.55
C ALA A 82 16.10 3.78 -0.09
N VAL A 83 17.01 3.33 0.78
CA VAL A 83 17.07 3.77 2.18
C VAL A 83 17.45 5.25 2.28
N ASP A 84 18.44 5.69 1.50
CA ASP A 84 18.87 7.10 1.46
C ASP A 84 17.74 8.02 1.00
N PHE A 85 16.93 7.57 0.04
CA PHE A 85 15.74 8.30 -0.40
C PHE A 85 14.77 8.55 0.76
N PHE A 86 14.46 7.52 1.56
CA PHE A 86 13.59 7.70 2.72
C PHE A 86 14.20 8.61 3.78
N ILE A 87 15.50 8.48 4.08
CA ILE A 87 16.17 9.36 5.06
C ILE A 87 16.10 10.83 4.63
N ARG A 88 16.34 11.11 3.35
CA ARG A 88 16.34 12.48 2.81
C ARG A 88 14.95 13.11 2.77
N ASN A 89 13.92 12.31 2.49
CA ASN A 89 12.55 12.79 2.28
C ASN A 89 11.62 12.50 3.47
N ALA A 90 12.14 12.05 4.61
CA ALA A 90 11.33 11.69 5.79
C ALA A 90 10.43 12.82 6.28
N GLU A 91 10.91 14.07 6.16
CA GLU A 91 10.22 15.29 6.56
C GLU A 91 9.65 16.07 5.35
N ALA A 92 9.42 15.39 4.22
CA ALA A 92 8.78 16.00 3.06
C ALA A 92 7.45 16.65 3.48
N ASP A 93 7.25 17.91 3.11
CA ASP A 93 6.02 18.65 3.39
C ASP A 93 5.07 18.63 2.19
N LYS A 94 3.84 19.11 2.36
CA LYS A 94 2.80 19.09 1.32
C LYS A 94 3.15 19.79 -0.01
N PHE A 95 4.21 20.60 -0.05
CA PHE A 95 4.70 21.27 -1.26
C PHE A 95 5.85 20.51 -1.92
N ASP A 96 6.42 19.51 -1.26
CA ASP A 96 7.43 18.61 -1.81
C ASP A 96 6.80 17.64 -2.83
N VAL A 97 7.51 17.41 -3.93
CA VAL A 97 7.07 16.50 -4.99
C VAL A 97 6.97 15.05 -4.51
N HIS A 98 7.78 14.65 -3.53
CA HIS A 98 7.82 13.31 -2.96
C HIS A 98 6.77 13.09 -1.87
N TYR A 99 6.10 14.15 -1.41
CA TYR A 99 5.16 14.08 -0.30
C TYR A 99 4.01 13.08 -0.49
N PRO A 100 3.33 13.00 -1.65
CA PRO A 100 2.26 12.03 -1.83
C PRO A 100 2.73 10.58 -1.63
N PHE A 101 3.95 10.27 -2.06
CA PHE A 101 4.56 8.97 -1.86
C PHE A 101 4.97 8.73 -0.41
N ILE A 102 5.71 9.67 0.19
CA ILE A 102 6.18 9.55 1.58
C ILE A 102 5.01 9.44 2.56
N SER A 103 3.99 10.29 2.40
CA SER A 103 2.78 10.24 3.24
C SER A 103 2.01 8.93 3.06
N GLY A 104 1.85 8.44 1.82
CA GLY A 104 1.20 7.15 1.55
C GLY A 104 1.96 5.96 2.15
N VAL A 105 3.29 5.95 2.05
CA VAL A 105 4.14 4.92 2.71
C VAL A 105 3.99 4.99 4.23
N LYS A 106 4.04 6.19 4.82
CA LYS A 106 3.90 6.38 6.28
C LYS A 106 2.55 5.89 6.79
N GLU A 107 1.46 6.33 6.17
CA GLU A 107 0.10 5.90 6.54
C GLU A 107 -0.06 4.38 6.44
N THR A 108 0.46 3.79 5.36
CA THR A 108 0.42 2.34 5.14
C THR A 108 1.24 1.58 6.19
N ALA A 109 2.44 2.06 6.52
CA ALA A 109 3.29 1.43 7.54
C ALA A 109 2.66 1.51 8.93
N GLU A 110 2.10 2.67 9.31
CA GLU A 110 1.38 2.85 10.56
C GLU A 110 0.16 1.91 10.65
N ALA A 111 -0.59 1.77 9.57
CA ALA A 111 -1.72 0.85 9.50
C ALA A 111 -1.32 -0.62 9.66
N ILE A 112 -0.21 -1.04 9.04
CA ILE A 112 0.33 -2.39 9.21
C ILE A 112 0.73 -2.63 10.67
N ILE A 113 1.47 -1.68 11.28
CA ILE A 113 1.91 -1.76 12.69
C ILE A 113 0.72 -1.86 13.65
N ASN A 114 -0.33 -1.08 13.40
CA ASN A 114 -1.56 -1.12 14.18
C ASN A 114 -2.29 -2.46 14.04
N ARG A 115 -2.33 -3.03 12.82
CA ARG A 115 -3.01 -4.30 12.56
C ARG A 115 -2.33 -5.48 13.24
N ILE A 116 -0.99 -5.49 13.28
CA ILE A 116 -0.20 -6.54 13.95
C ILE A 116 -0.11 -6.33 15.47
N GLY A 117 -0.64 -5.23 16.01
CA GLY A 117 -0.62 -4.95 17.45
C GLY A 117 0.75 -4.59 18.02
N ILE A 118 1.69 -4.15 17.19
CA ILE A 118 3.06 -3.74 17.61
C ILE A 118 3.10 -2.28 18.08
N ALA A 119 2.00 -1.53 17.95
CA ALA A 119 1.96 -0.13 18.40
C ALA A 119 2.24 -0.02 19.91
N GLU A 120 3.47 0.38 20.27
CA GLU A 120 3.76 0.90 21.59
C GLU A 120 2.82 2.08 21.85
N LYS A 121 2.10 2.04 22.98
CA LYS A 121 1.42 3.22 23.50
C LYS A 121 2.47 4.30 23.65
N ARG A 122 2.49 5.27 22.72
CA ARG A 122 3.23 6.52 22.92
C ARG A 122 2.60 7.19 24.14
N ALA A 123 3.32 7.10 25.26
CA ALA A 123 3.02 7.77 26.52
C ALA A 123 3.21 9.28 26.40
#